data_AF-A0A1V3KQR2-F1
#
_entry.id   AF-A0A1V3KQR2-F1
#
_cell.length_a   1.000
_cell.length_b   1.000
_cell.length_c   1.000
_cell.angle_alpha   90.00
_cell.angle_beta   90.00
_cell.angle_gamma   90.00
#
_symmetry.space_group_name_H-M   'P 1'
#
loop_
_entity.id
_entity.type
_entity.pdbx_description
1 polymer ?
#
loop_
_entity_poly.entity_id
_entity_poly.type
_entity_poly.pdbx_seq_one_letter_code
_entity_poly.pdbx_strand_id
1 'polypeptide(L)'
;MGWKKIRIDFATTVKCQFCPRHITSGKAVIVQHDNGMLSYAGPSCAKDPNKVDNPKEKIIDVTKGCVEEHTTTKNKTQTAINTVQDEDLPTSLDDDNYFDENAAKAYLLLRFEKLAHIQKISDFRSEKLSGIYQKYVIKNEISPDDEKYLNIVIHGDKYPKFTYKSLQSLYATDFWLRVFLEKKPEHKFIKSLLEQLHQNLSLSKPQMEKLNECFTEVKGMKITLKTNSFG
;
A
#
# COMPACT_ATOMS: atom_id res chain seq x y z
N MET A 1 20.46 1.14 19.55
CA MET A 1 20.95 0.93 18.17
C MET A 1 20.01 -0.08 17.58
N GLY A 2 18.99 0.44 16.91
CA GLY A 2 17.70 -0.20 16.85
C GLY A 2 17.10 -0.13 15.48
N TRP A 3 16.09 -0.95 15.30
CA TRP A 3 15.29 -0.94 14.09
C TRP A 3 14.23 0.15 14.19
N LYS A 4 13.94 0.83 13.10
CA LYS A 4 12.86 1.81 13.02
C LYS A 4 11.83 1.37 12.00
N LYS A 5 10.55 1.55 12.31
CA LYS A 5 9.48 1.43 11.31
C LYS A 5 9.59 2.60 10.34
N ILE A 6 9.45 2.32 9.04
CA ILE A 6 9.51 3.36 8.00
C ILE A 6 8.19 3.48 7.22
N ARG A 7 7.53 2.36 6.90
CA ARG A 7 6.24 2.34 6.19
C ARG A 7 5.54 0.99 6.30
N ILE A 8 4.28 0.93 5.90
CA ILE A 8 3.55 -0.30 5.59
C ILE A 8 3.49 -0.45 4.08
N ASP A 9 3.77 -1.66 3.59
CA ASP A 9 3.84 -1.97 2.16
C ASP A 9 3.23 -3.33 1.86
N PHE A 10 2.88 -3.57 0.58
CA PHE A 10 2.42 -4.88 0.17
C PHE A 10 3.58 -5.88 0.23
N ALA A 11 3.26 -7.08 0.69
CA ALA A 11 4.22 -8.17 0.80
C ALA A 11 3.51 -9.49 0.54
N THR A 12 4.22 -10.45 -0.05
CA THR A 12 3.74 -11.83 -0.14
C THR A 12 3.95 -12.52 1.21
N THR A 13 4.39 -13.78 1.23
CA THR A 13 4.77 -14.44 2.47
C THR A 13 6.22 -14.09 2.78
N VAL A 14 6.44 -13.27 3.82
CA VAL A 14 7.79 -12.84 4.24
C VAL A 14 8.05 -13.23 5.69
N LYS A 15 9.32 -13.47 6.04
CA LYS A 15 9.71 -13.78 7.41
C LYS A 15 9.79 -12.50 8.24
N CYS A 16 9.26 -12.53 9.47
CA CYS A 16 9.45 -11.42 10.41
C CYS A 16 10.90 -11.36 10.89
N GLN A 17 11.48 -10.16 10.95
CA GLN A 17 12.84 -9.92 11.44
C GLN A 17 13.01 -10.32 12.91
N PHE A 18 11.95 -10.19 13.71
CA PHE A 18 12.04 -10.24 15.17
C PHE A 18 11.41 -11.49 15.80
N CYS A 19 10.85 -12.39 14.99
CA CYS A 19 10.24 -13.62 15.48
C CYS A 19 10.25 -14.70 14.39
N PRO A 20 10.06 -15.99 14.74
CA PRO A 20 10.11 -17.08 13.76
C PRO A 20 8.89 -17.15 12.85
N ARG A 21 7.87 -16.30 13.03
CA ARG A 21 6.61 -16.33 12.27
C ARG A 21 6.78 -15.68 10.90
N HIS A 22 5.98 -16.17 9.95
CA HIS A 22 5.82 -15.54 8.64
C HIS A 22 4.63 -14.57 8.67
N ILE A 23 4.75 -13.48 7.93
CA ILE A 23 3.69 -12.51 7.66
C ILE A 23 3.00 -12.95 6.39
N THR A 24 1.69 -13.21 6.48
CA THR A 24 0.87 -13.73 5.36
C THR A 24 -0.36 -12.87 5.07
N SER A 25 -0.46 -11.71 5.72
CA SER A 25 -1.58 -10.76 5.63
C SER A 25 -1.63 -10.00 4.30
N GLY A 26 -0.64 -10.18 3.42
CA GLY A 26 -0.51 -9.42 2.18
C GLY A 26 0.08 -8.02 2.35
N LYS A 27 0.27 -7.57 3.60
CA LYS A 27 0.94 -6.32 3.97
C LYS A 27 1.92 -6.56 5.11
N ALA A 28 3.03 -5.84 5.13
CA ALA A 28 4.04 -5.91 6.17
C ALA A 28 4.56 -4.53 6.55
N VAL A 29 4.98 -4.37 7.80
CA VAL A 29 5.72 -3.17 8.23
C VAL A 29 7.15 -3.30 7.75
N ILE A 30 7.60 -2.36 6.93
CA ILE A 30 9.00 -2.25 6.56
C ILE A 30 9.73 -1.58 7.72
N VAL A 31 10.79 -2.23 8.18
CA VAL A 31 11.70 -1.70 9.20
C VAL A 31 13.09 -1.49 8.59
N GLN A 32 13.77 -0.45 9.05
CA GLN A 32 15.13 -0.12 8.66
C GLN A 32 16.04 -0.16 9.87
N HIS A 33 17.17 -0.84 9.74
CA HIS A 33 18.24 -0.81 10.73
C HIS A 33 19.15 0.40 10.50
N ASP A 34 19.85 0.86 11.53
CA ASP A 34 20.75 2.03 11.47
C ASP A 34 21.85 1.92 10.39
N ASN A 35 22.21 0.70 9.96
CA ASN A 35 23.16 0.47 8.86
C ASN A 35 22.51 0.53 7.45
N GLY A 36 21.24 0.90 7.36
CA GLY A 36 20.48 1.00 6.11
C GLY A 36 19.75 -0.27 5.69
N MET A 37 19.94 -1.41 6.37
CA MET A 37 19.31 -2.68 6.00
C MET A 37 17.78 -2.63 6.18
N LEU A 38 17.04 -3.03 5.15
CA LEU A 38 15.58 -3.16 5.19
C LEU A 38 15.17 -4.59 5.54
N SER A 39 14.13 -4.73 6.36
CA SER A 39 13.49 -6.01 6.67
C SER A 39 12.00 -5.84 6.93
N TYR A 40 11.31 -6.92 7.24
CA TYR A 40 9.87 -6.96 7.47
C TYR A 40 9.53 -7.27 8.92
N ALA A 41 8.50 -6.64 9.45
CA ALA A 41 7.98 -6.87 10.78
C ALA A 41 6.46 -7.06 10.75
N GLY A 42 5.99 -8.05 11.52
CA GLY A 42 4.56 -8.21 11.77
C GLY A 42 4.05 -7.11 12.70
N PRO A 43 2.74 -6.79 12.70
CA PRO A 43 2.18 -5.66 13.45
C PRO A 43 2.54 -5.66 14.93
N SER A 44 2.45 -6.81 15.60
CA SER A 44 2.79 -6.95 17.02
C SER A 44 4.28 -6.70 17.31
N CYS A 45 5.18 -7.13 16.43
CA CYS A 45 6.62 -6.89 16.59
C CYS A 45 6.99 -5.44 16.29
N ALA A 46 6.28 -4.79 15.36
CA ALA A 46 6.47 -3.38 15.04
C ALA A 46 5.95 -2.44 16.15
N LYS A 47 5.05 -2.91 17.02
CA LYS A 47 4.58 -2.14 18.19
C LYS A 47 5.41 -2.34 19.45
N ASP A 48 6.36 -3.27 19.43
CA ASP A 48 7.14 -3.67 20.60
C ASP A 48 8.32 -2.71 20.83
N PRO A 49 8.35 -1.97 21.95
CA PRO A 49 9.42 -1.01 22.24
C PRO A 49 10.79 -1.67 22.46
N ASN A 50 10.84 -2.99 22.67
CA ASN A 50 12.10 -3.71 22.79
C ASN A 50 12.69 -4.12 21.44
N LYS A 51 11.92 -3.99 20.35
CA LYS A 51 12.33 -4.41 19.00
C LYS A 51 12.54 -3.25 18.06
N VAL A 52 11.74 -2.19 18.21
CA VAL A 52 11.84 -0.99 17.38
C VAL A 52 11.92 0.27 18.23
N ASP A 53 12.65 1.27 17.73
CA ASP A 53 12.92 2.52 18.45
C ASP A 53 11.73 3.49 18.41
N ASN A 54 10.86 3.39 17.40
CA ASN A 54 9.72 4.29 17.19
C ASN A 54 8.35 3.58 17.23
N PRO A 55 8.06 2.72 18.23
CA PRO A 55 6.91 1.81 18.23
C PRO A 55 5.55 2.53 18.14
N LYS A 56 5.48 3.78 18.63
CA LYS A 56 4.27 4.60 18.67
C LYS A 56 4.15 5.60 17.51
N GLU A 57 5.22 5.80 16.73
CA GLU A 57 5.21 6.77 15.64
C GLU A 57 4.28 6.31 14.51
N LYS A 58 3.51 7.24 13.95
CA LYS A 58 2.68 7.02 12.75
C LYS A 58 3.60 6.96 11.55
N ILE A 59 3.50 5.88 10.78
CA ILE A 59 4.28 5.69 9.55
C ILE A 59 3.38 5.77 8.32
N ILE A 60 4.01 5.97 7.18
CA ILE A 60 3.35 5.98 5.87
C ILE A 60 2.75 4.59 5.59
N ASP A 61 1.51 4.54 5.10
CA ASP A 61 0.88 3.30 4.62
C ASP A 61 0.49 3.44 3.15
N VAL A 62 1.24 2.77 2.27
CA VAL A 62 0.96 2.78 0.81
C VAL A 62 -0.02 1.68 0.39
N THR A 63 -0.54 0.90 1.34
CA THR A 63 -1.48 -0.22 1.10
C THR A 63 -2.94 0.12 1.38
N LYS A 64 -3.20 1.27 2.02
CA LYS A 64 -4.56 1.72 2.33
C LYS A 64 -5.40 1.92 1.07
N GLY A 65 -6.71 1.70 1.21
CA GLY A 65 -7.72 2.10 0.22
C GLY A 65 -8.25 1.00 -0.70
N CYS A 66 -7.53 -0.12 -0.89
CA CYS A 66 -7.76 -0.96 -2.09
C CYS A 66 -8.06 -2.44 -1.81
N VAL A 67 -7.68 -2.96 -0.64
CA VAL A 67 -8.04 -4.32 -0.22
C VAL A 67 -9.32 -4.22 0.61
N GLU A 68 -10.28 -5.12 0.36
CA GLU A 68 -11.39 -5.31 1.28
C GLU A 68 -10.84 -5.93 2.56
N GLU A 69 -10.93 -5.21 3.66
CA GLU A 69 -10.61 -5.78 4.96
C GLU A 69 -11.63 -6.90 5.22
N HIS A 70 -11.16 -8.14 5.25
CA HIS A 70 -11.95 -9.26 5.76
C HIS A 70 -12.13 -9.07 7.27
N THR A 71 -12.95 -8.11 7.70
CA THR A 71 -13.50 -8.13 9.03
C THR A 71 -14.41 -9.34 9.08
N THR A 72 -13.92 -10.42 9.70
CA THR A 72 -14.74 -11.54 10.12
C THR A 72 -15.98 -10.96 10.79
N THR A 73 -17.14 -11.13 10.15
CA THR A 73 -18.43 -10.60 10.62
C THR A 73 -18.61 -11.03 12.07
N LYS A 74 -18.45 -10.10 13.01
CA LYS A 74 -18.76 -10.32 14.42
C LYS A 74 -20.27 -10.44 14.54
N ASN A 75 -20.81 -11.64 14.30
CA ASN A 75 -22.05 -12.02 14.95
C ASN A 75 -21.78 -12.02 16.45
N LYS A 76 -22.47 -11.12 17.16
CA LYS A 76 -22.50 -11.07 18.61
C LYS A 76 -22.95 -12.43 19.14
N THR A 77 -22.00 -13.23 19.60
CA THR A 77 -22.28 -14.29 20.56
C THR A 77 -21.04 -14.45 21.43
N GLN A 78 -21.23 -14.17 22.72
CA GLN A 78 -20.21 -14.28 23.74
C GLN A 78 -19.79 -15.75 23.86
N THR A 79 -18.59 -16.08 23.41
CA THR A 79 -17.83 -17.20 23.99
C THR A 79 -16.35 -16.85 23.89
N ALA A 80 -15.72 -16.68 25.05
CA ALA A 80 -14.33 -16.31 25.19
C ALA A 80 -13.43 -17.45 24.71
N ILE A 81 -12.81 -17.26 23.55
CA ILE A 81 -11.59 -17.97 23.14
C ILE A 81 -10.67 -16.90 22.56
N ASN A 82 -9.45 -16.81 23.11
CA ASN A 82 -8.42 -15.82 22.81
C ASN A 82 -8.06 -15.79 21.31
N THR A 83 -8.78 -15.01 20.52
CA THR A 83 -8.32 -14.51 19.22
C THR A 83 -7.58 -13.21 19.46
N VAL A 84 -6.27 -13.23 19.19
CA VAL A 84 -5.42 -12.05 19.13
C VAL A 84 -6.12 -11.05 18.22
N GLN A 85 -6.66 -9.99 18.81
CA GLN A 85 -7.14 -8.85 18.06
C GLN A 85 -5.93 -8.34 17.28
N ASP A 86 -6.02 -8.32 15.95
CA ASP A 86 -5.15 -7.49 15.13
C ASP A 86 -5.48 -6.06 15.56
N GLU A 87 -4.82 -5.58 16.61
CA GLU A 87 -4.88 -4.18 16.97
C GLU A 87 -4.22 -3.44 15.83
N ASP A 88 -5.00 -2.61 15.14
CA ASP A 88 -4.51 -1.80 14.02
C ASP A 88 -3.31 -0.96 14.46
N LEU A 89 -2.26 -0.96 13.64
CA LEU A 89 -1.15 -0.02 13.81
C LEU A 89 -1.71 1.40 13.70
N PRO A 90 -1.25 2.35 14.53
CA PRO A 90 -1.62 3.75 14.36
C PRO A 90 -1.12 4.18 12.99
N THR A 91 -2.04 4.16 12.04
CA THR A 91 -1.85 4.63 10.68
C THR A 91 -2.61 5.93 10.58
N SER A 92 -2.20 6.80 9.68
CA SER A 92 -2.59 8.20 9.76
C SER A 92 -4.04 8.47 9.31
N LEU A 93 -4.69 7.50 8.65
CA LEU A 93 -6.03 7.65 8.07
C LEU A 93 -7.16 6.96 8.88
N ASP A 94 -7.30 7.26 10.17
CA ASP A 94 -8.47 6.83 10.97
C ASP A 94 -9.63 7.86 10.92
N ASP A 95 -9.50 8.92 10.11
CA ASP A 95 -10.55 9.90 9.84
C ASP A 95 -10.64 10.18 8.32
N ASP A 96 -11.86 10.06 7.77
CA ASP A 96 -12.20 10.14 6.33
C ASP A 96 -11.89 11.48 5.64
N ASN A 97 -11.20 12.41 6.31
CA ASN A 97 -11.02 13.78 5.81
C ASN A 97 -9.69 14.45 6.17
N TYR A 98 -8.64 13.70 6.50
CA TYR A 98 -7.36 14.30 6.86
C TYR A 98 -6.30 14.01 5.80
N PHE A 99 -6.03 15.02 4.96
CA PHE A 99 -4.71 15.16 4.36
C PHE A 99 -3.74 15.33 5.54
N ASP A 100 -3.03 14.27 5.91
CA ASP A 100 -1.83 14.39 6.72
C ASP A 100 -0.58 14.34 5.85
N GLU A 101 0.51 14.81 6.42
CA GLU A 101 1.85 14.72 5.85
C GLU A 101 2.19 13.29 5.36
N ASN A 102 1.66 12.24 6.00
CA ASN A 102 1.89 10.85 5.59
C ASN A 102 1.14 10.48 4.29
N ALA A 103 -0.06 11.02 4.05
CA ALA A 103 -0.76 10.88 2.77
C ALA A 103 0.01 11.56 1.63
N ALA A 104 0.54 12.76 1.89
CA ALA A 104 1.39 13.48 0.94
C ALA A 104 2.67 12.69 0.60
N LYS A 105 3.35 12.15 1.62
CA LYS A 105 4.53 11.28 1.44
C LYS A 105 4.16 9.99 0.72
N ALA A 106 3.07 9.31 1.09
CA ALA A 106 2.59 8.11 0.40
C ALA A 106 2.33 8.37 -1.09
N TYR A 107 1.68 9.49 -1.40
CA TYR A 107 1.41 9.89 -2.78
C TYR A 107 2.71 10.05 -3.59
N LEU A 108 3.71 10.71 -3.02
CA LEU A 108 5.02 10.85 -3.64
C LEU A 108 5.70 9.49 -3.85
N LEU A 109 5.70 8.61 -2.85
CA LEU A 109 6.24 7.25 -2.99
C LEU A 109 5.53 6.47 -4.10
N LEU A 110 4.20 6.55 -4.18
CA LEU A 110 3.43 5.92 -5.24
C LEU A 110 3.86 6.43 -6.62
N ARG A 111 3.94 7.74 -6.80
CA ARG A 111 4.24 8.38 -8.09
C ARG A 111 5.68 8.18 -8.56
N PHE A 112 6.64 8.22 -7.65
CA PHE A 112 8.06 8.29 -7.98
C PHE A 112 8.82 6.98 -7.78
N GLU A 113 8.32 6.08 -6.94
CA GLU A 113 9.00 4.82 -6.63
C GLU A 113 8.15 3.61 -7.00
N LYS A 114 6.97 3.47 -6.40
CA LYS A 114 6.19 2.22 -6.47
C LYS A 114 5.57 1.95 -7.82
N LEU A 115 5.19 3.00 -8.54
CA LEU A 115 4.57 2.90 -9.87
C LEU A 115 5.47 3.45 -10.97
N ALA A 116 6.74 3.74 -10.66
CA ALA A 116 7.67 4.36 -11.59
C ALA A 116 7.98 3.48 -12.82
N HIS A 117 7.80 2.17 -12.71
CA HIS A 117 7.96 1.23 -13.82
C HIS A 117 6.82 1.31 -14.85
N ILE A 118 5.73 2.00 -14.55
CA ILE A 118 4.62 2.21 -15.49
C ILE A 118 4.90 3.48 -16.29
N GLN A 119 5.19 3.34 -17.59
CA GLN A 119 5.61 4.46 -18.45
C GLN A 119 4.67 5.67 -18.39
N LYS A 120 3.35 5.46 -18.38
CA LYS A 120 2.37 6.57 -18.29
C LYS A 120 2.43 7.33 -16.96
N ILE A 121 2.90 6.68 -15.88
CA ILE A 121 3.12 7.33 -14.58
C ILE A 121 4.40 8.17 -14.64
N SER A 122 5.49 7.64 -15.20
CA SER A 122 6.77 8.33 -15.30
C SER A 122 6.71 9.52 -16.25
N ASP A 123 6.02 9.39 -17.39
CA ASP A 123 5.91 10.46 -18.39
C ASP A 123 5.07 11.64 -17.90
N PHE A 124 4.09 11.36 -17.04
CA PHE A 124 3.15 12.37 -16.57
C PHE A 124 3.65 13.10 -15.31
N ARG A 125 4.93 13.48 -15.22
CA ARG A 125 5.48 14.18 -14.04
C ARG A 125 5.73 15.65 -14.36
N SER A 126 5.08 16.56 -13.64
CA SER A 126 5.40 17.99 -13.75
C SER A 126 6.76 18.28 -13.12
N GLU A 127 7.43 19.33 -13.61
CA GLU A 127 8.68 19.82 -13.00
C GLU A 127 8.47 20.18 -11.53
N LYS A 128 7.34 20.83 -11.21
CA LYS A 128 6.97 21.16 -9.83
C LYS A 128 6.86 19.91 -8.95
N LEU A 129 6.13 18.89 -9.39
CA LEU A 129 5.96 17.66 -8.62
C LEU A 129 7.31 16.91 -8.45
N SER A 130 8.15 16.92 -9.48
CA SER A 130 9.49 16.32 -9.43
C SER A 130 10.41 17.06 -8.46
N GLY A 131 10.36 18.40 -8.44
CA GLY A 131 11.11 19.21 -7.48
C GLY A 131 10.65 18.98 -6.04
N ILE A 132 9.34 18.79 -5.81
CA ILE A 132 8.81 18.43 -4.49
C ILE A 132 9.37 17.08 -4.03
N TYR A 133 9.33 16.06 -4.90
CA TYR A 133 9.87 14.74 -4.57
C TYR A 133 11.37 14.78 -4.25
N GLN A 134 12.17 15.52 -5.02
CA GLN A 134 13.61 15.66 -4.75
C GLN A 134 13.89 16.31 -3.40
N LYS A 135 13.17 17.38 -3.04
CA LYS A 135 13.28 18.00 -1.71
C LYS A 135 12.91 17.01 -0.61
N TYR A 136 11.83 16.26 -0.80
CA TYR A 136 11.40 15.23 0.14
C TYR A 136 12.46 14.14 0.33
N VAL A 137 13.09 13.63 -0.74
CA VAL A 137 14.15 12.62 -0.63
C VAL A 137 15.36 13.13 0.16
N ILE A 138 15.72 14.42 0.00
CA ILE A 138 16.89 15.00 0.67
C ILE A 138 16.60 15.37 2.14
N LYS A 139 15.43 15.95 2.41
CA LYS A 139 15.11 16.56 3.71
C LYS A 139 14.14 15.75 4.56
N ASN A 140 13.48 14.74 3.98
CA ASN A 140 12.36 14.00 4.58
C ASN A 140 11.19 14.89 5.04
N GLU A 141 11.05 16.08 4.45
CA GLU A 141 10.08 17.11 4.80
C GLU A 141 9.34 17.61 3.55
N ILE A 142 8.10 18.04 3.74
CA ILE A 142 7.27 18.69 2.71
C ILE A 142 6.96 20.10 3.22
N SER A 143 7.26 21.13 2.43
CA SER A 143 6.99 22.51 2.83
C SER A 143 5.48 22.82 2.75
N PRO A 144 4.96 23.80 3.51
CA PRO A 144 3.53 24.13 3.48
C PRO A 144 2.99 24.52 2.09
N ASP A 145 3.82 25.13 1.24
CA ASP A 145 3.41 25.49 -0.13
C ASP A 145 3.43 24.29 -1.08
N ASP A 146 4.39 23.37 -0.88
CA ASP A 146 4.41 22.09 -1.59
C ASP A 146 3.20 21.23 -1.16
N GLU A 147 2.83 21.28 0.12
CA GLU A 147 1.67 20.62 0.70
C GLU A 147 0.35 21.07 0.05
N LYS A 148 0.14 22.40 -0.06
CA LYS A 148 -1.04 22.96 -0.75
C LYS A 148 -1.14 22.46 -2.20
N TYR A 149 -0.01 22.42 -2.91
CA TYR A 149 0.02 21.91 -4.27
C TYR A 149 -0.29 20.41 -4.32
N LEU A 150 0.29 19.62 -3.41
CA LEU A 150 0.02 18.20 -3.29
C LEU A 150 -1.46 17.93 -3.01
N ASN A 151 -2.07 18.68 -2.10
CA ASN A 151 -3.50 18.56 -1.78
C ASN A 151 -4.39 18.74 -3.03
N ILE A 152 -4.07 19.72 -3.88
CA ILE A 152 -4.79 19.95 -5.15
C ILE A 152 -4.65 18.76 -6.10
N VAL A 153 -3.45 18.16 -6.24
CA VAL A 153 -3.26 17.05 -7.20
C VAL A 153 -3.73 15.70 -6.66
N ILE A 154 -3.69 15.50 -5.33
CA ILE A 154 -4.13 14.29 -4.65
C ILE A 154 -5.66 14.13 -4.77
N HIS A 155 -6.41 15.23 -4.67
CA HIS A 155 -7.88 15.22 -4.66
C HIS A 155 -8.52 15.84 -5.91
N GLY A 156 -7.74 16.41 -6.82
CA GLY A 156 -8.27 17.17 -7.93
C GLY A 156 -8.86 16.33 -9.05
N ASP A 157 -9.90 16.86 -9.69
CA ASP A 157 -10.64 16.19 -10.77
C ASP A 157 -10.00 16.36 -12.15
N LYS A 158 -8.99 17.23 -12.27
CA LYS A 158 -8.33 17.51 -13.56
C LYS A 158 -7.68 16.26 -14.16
N TYR A 159 -7.13 15.41 -13.29
CA TYR A 159 -6.41 14.20 -13.68
C TYR A 159 -6.82 13.03 -12.76
N PRO A 160 -8.04 12.49 -12.91
CA PRO A 160 -8.65 11.58 -11.93
C PRO A 160 -7.87 10.27 -11.77
N LYS A 161 -7.09 9.86 -12.79
CA LYS A 161 -6.22 8.67 -12.75
C LYS A 161 -4.96 8.85 -11.90
N PHE A 162 -4.62 10.09 -11.57
CA PHE A 162 -3.41 10.47 -10.83
C PHE A 162 -3.73 11.03 -9.44
N THR A 163 -4.98 10.90 -8.99
CA THR A 163 -5.39 11.15 -7.61
C THR A 163 -4.82 10.08 -6.69
N TYR A 164 -4.73 10.37 -5.40
CA TYR A 164 -4.17 9.42 -4.45
C TYR A 164 -4.96 8.11 -4.37
N LYS A 165 -6.30 8.19 -4.34
CA LYS A 165 -7.20 7.03 -4.40
C LYS A 165 -6.92 6.15 -5.63
N SER A 166 -6.81 6.75 -6.81
CA SER A 166 -6.57 6.01 -8.06
C SER A 166 -5.19 5.34 -8.07
N LEU A 167 -4.17 6.00 -7.53
CA LEU A 167 -2.81 5.45 -7.46
C LEU A 167 -2.68 4.33 -6.44
N GLN A 168 -3.35 4.43 -5.29
CA GLN A 168 -3.44 3.32 -4.34
C GLN A 168 -4.04 2.10 -5.04
N SER A 169 -5.13 2.30 -5.79
CA SER A 169 -5.83 1.23 -6.51
C SER A 169 -4.98 0.62 -7.61
N LEU A 170 -4.27 1.47 -8.35
CA LEU A 170 -3.30 1.05 -9.35
C LEU A 170 -2.19 0.20 -8.73
N TYR A 171 -1.61 0.65 -7.61
CA TYR A 171 -0.53 -0.05 -6.94
C TYR A 171 -0.94 -1.40 -6.37
N ALA A 172 -2.07 -1.45 -5.66
CA ALA A 172 -2.60 -2.70 -5.14
C ALA A 172 -2.88 -3.70 -6.27
N THR A 173 -3.55 -3.24 -7.33
CA THR A 173 -3.91 -4.11 -8.47
C THR A 173 -2.66 -4.59 -9.21
N ASP A 174 -1.70 -3.72 -9.51
CA ASP A 174 -0.44 -4.07 -10.17
C ASP A 174 0.36 -5.09 -9.35
N PHE A 175 0.49 -4.86 -8.04
CA PHE A 175 1.18 -5.78 -7.14
C PHE A 175 0.56 -7.18 -7.17
N TRP A 176 -0.76 -7.28 -6.98
CA TRP A 176 -1.41 -8.58 -6.89
C TRP A 176 -1.53 -9.32 -8.23
N LEU A 177 -1.66 -8.60 -9.35
CA LEU A 177 -1.57 -9.19 -10.68
C LEU A 177 -0.18 -9.80 -10.91
N ARG A 178 0.89 -9.10 -10.54
CA ARG A 178 2.27 -9.60 -10.65
C ARG A 178 2.49 -10.85 -9.77
N VAL A 179 2.08 -10.80 -8.51
CA VAL A 179 2.14 -11.95 -7.58
C VAL A 179 1.35 -13.14 -8.11
N PHE A 180 0.20 -12.91 -8.74
CA PHE A 180 -0.56 -13.97 -9.38
C PHE A 180 0.22 -14.60 -10.55
N LEU A 181 0.81 -13.76 -11.41
CA LEU A 181 1.57 -14.22 -12.58
C LEU A 181 2.88 -14.92 -12.20
N GLU A 182 3.50 -14.59 -11.07
CA GLU A 182 4.63 -15.38 -10.53
C GLU A 182 4.22 -16.83 -10.25
N LYS A 183 2.98 -17.06 -9.82
CA LYS A 183 2.45 -18.40 -9.51
C LYS A 183 1.81 -19.09 -10.71
N LYS A 184 1.21 -18.33 -11.62
CA LYS A 184 0.52 -18.81 -12.84
C LYS A 184 0.97 -17.97 -14.05
N PRO A 185 2.22 -18.14 -14.53
CA PRO A 185 2.79 -17.29 -15.58
C PRO A 185 2.03 -17.41 -16.90
N GLU A 186 1.43 -18.55 -17.22
CA GLU A 186 0.72 -18.75 -18.49
C GLU A 186 -0.73 -18.22 -18.52
N HIS A 187 -1.18 -17.52 -17.47
CA HIS A 187 -2.57 -17.08 -17.37
C HIS A 187 -2.87 -15.86 -18.26
N LYS A 188 -3.30 -16.13 -19.50
CA LYS A 188 -3.53 -15.12 -20.56
C LYS A 188 -4.42 -13.95 -20.14
N PHE A 189 -5.53 -14.21 -19.45
CA PHE A 189 -6.44 -13.15 -19.01
C PHE A 189 -5.77 -12.17 -18.04
N ILE A 190 -4.94 -12.67 -17.12
CA ILE A 190 -4.29 -11.84 -16.08
C ILE A 190 -3.14 -11.05 -16.68
N LYS A 191 -2.38 -11.65 -17.62
CA LYS A 191 -1.40 -10.92 -18.45
C LYS A 191 -2.06 -9.74 -19.18
N SER A 192 -3.18 -10.00 -19.87
CA SER A 192 -3.92 -8.97 -20.59
C SER A 192 -4.47 -7.88 -19.65
N LEU A 193 -4.98 -8.25 -18.47
CA LEU A 193 -5.42 -7.27 -17.46
C LEU A 193 -4.26 -6.40 -16.96
N LEU A 194 -3.07 -6.96 -16.75
CA LEU A 194 -1.90 -6.19 -16.32
C LEU A 194 -1.48 -5.17 -17.38
N GLU A 195 -1.45 -5.58 -18.65
CA GLU A 195 -1.16 -4.69 -19.77
C GLU A 195 -2.21 -3.56 -19.87
N GLN A 196 -3.50 -3.91 -19.77
CA GLN A 196 -4.59 -2.95 -19.76
C GLN A 196 -4.51 -1.99 -18.57
N LEU A 197 -4.12 -2.47 -17.38
CA LEU A 197 -3.91 -1.64 -16.21
C LEU A 197 -2.78 -0.64 -16.46
N HIS A 198 -1.65 -1.05 -17.04
CA HIS A 198 -0.54 -0.13 -17.34
C HIS A 198 -0.89 0.88 -18.45
N GLN A 199 -1.69 0.45 -19.43
CA GLN A 199 -2.16 1.33 -20.50
C GLN A 199 -3.24 2.31 -20.03
N ASN A 200 -4.19 1.89 -19.22
CA ASN A 200 -5.35 2.71 -18.87
C ASN A 200 -5.22 3.38 -17.51
N LEU A 201 -4.29 2.93 -16.67
CA LEU A 201 -4.12 3.28 -15.26
C LEU A 201 -5.37 2.97 -14.42
N SER A 202 -6.26 2.11 -14.93
CA SER A 202 -7.53 1.77 -14.32
C SER A 202 -8.07 0.47 -14.91
N LEU A 203 -8.83 -0.28 -14.12
CA LEU A 203 -9.67 -1.37 -14.58
C LEU A 203 -11.14 -1.06 -14.28
N SER A 204 -12.03 -1.56 -15.14
CA SER A 204 -13.48 -1.48 -14.95
C SER A 204 -13.94 -2.44 -13.84
N LYS A 205 -15.12 -2.15 -13.27
CA LYS A 205 -15.74 -3.00 -12.25
C LYS A 205 -15.84 -4.48 -12.65
N PRO A 206 -16.31 -4.85 -13.86
CA PRO A 206 -16.37 -6.26 -14.26
C PRO A 206 -14.98 -6.92 -14.34
N GLN A 207 -13.95 -6.17 -14.75
CA GLN A 207 -12.57 -6.68 -14.75
C GLN A 207 -12.08 -6.96 -13.33
N MET A 208 -12.40 -6.07 -12.37
CA MET A 208 -12.05 -6.25 -10.95
C MET A 208 -12.79 -7.43 -10.32
N GLU A 209 -14.09 -7.60 -10.62
CA GLU A 209 -14.88 -8.76 -10.18
C GLU A 209 -14.26 -10.06 -10.68
N LYS A 210 -13.94 -10.13 -11.98
CA LYS A 210 -13.29 -11.30 -12.58
C LYS A 210 -11.88 -11.55 -12.03
N LEU A 211 -11.13 -10.49 -11.73
CA LEU A 211 -9.83 -10.58 -11.09
C LEU A 211 -9.92 -11.24 -9.70
N ASN A 212 -10.88 -10.81 -8.89
CA ASN A 212 -11.11 -11.39 -7.56
C ASN A 212 -11.49 -12.87 -7.63
N GLU A 213 -12.31 -13.27 -8.62
CA GLU A 213 -12.59 -14.69 -8.86
C GLU A 213 -11.30 -15.48 -9.14
N CYS A 214 -10.42 -14.97 -10.01
CA CYS A 214 -9.14 -15.64 -10.30
C CYS A 214 -8.27 -15.80 -9.05
N PHE A 215 -8.24 -14.81 -8.15
CA PHE A 215 -7.47 -14.91 -6.91
C PHE A 215 -7.91 -16.08 -6.03
N THR A 216 -9.18 -16.46 -6.04
CA THR A 216 -9.68 -17.63 -5.29
C THR A 216 -9.12 -18.96 -5.78
N GLU A 217 -8.68 -19.04 -7.05
CA GLU A 217 -8.13 -20.26 -7.64
C GLU A 217 -6.70 -20.57 -7.19
N VAL A 218 -6.00 -19.61 -6.55
CA VAL A 218 -4.60 -19.76 -6.16
C VAL A 218 -4.51 -20.08 -4.68
N LYS A 219 -4.07 -21.30 -4.35
CA LYS A 219 -3.88 -21.72 -2.96
C LYS A 219 -2.99 -20.74 -2.20
N GLY A 220 -3.51 -20.22 -1.07
CA GLY A 220 -2.82 -19.27 -0.21
C GLY A 220 -2.92 -17.81 -0.63
N MET A 221 -3.65 -17.48 -1.69
CA MET A 221 -4.00 -16.09 -2.02
C MET A 221 -5.42 -15.81 -1.50
N LYS A 222 -5.51 -15.11 -0.36
CA LYS A 222 -6.79 -14.72 0.27
C LYS A 222 -6.92 -13.20 0.25
N ILE A 223 -6.97 -12.64 -0.95
CA ILE A 223 -7.04 -11.20 -1.18
C ILE A 223 -8.28 -10.91 -2.01
N THR A 224 -9.06 -9.94 -1.56
CA THR A 224 -10.15 -9.35 -2.35
C THR A 224 -9.85 -7.87 -2.51
N LEU A 225 -9.79 -7.41 -3.76
CA LEU A 225 -9.66 -6.00 -4.09
C LEU A 225 -11.04 -5.37 -4.20
N LYS A 226 -11.18 -4.13 -3.75
CA LYS A 226 -12.41 -3.36 -3.95
C LYS A 226 -12.70 -3.25 -5.46
N THR A 227 -13.98 -3.30 -5.84
CA THR A 227 -14.38 -3.34 -7.26
C THR A 227 -14.62 -1.96 -7.88
N ASN A 228 -14.90 -0.94 -7.06
CA ASN A 228 -15.10 0.47 -7.47
C ASN A 228 -13.92 1.38 -7.06
N SER A 229 -12.70 0.85 -7.18
CA SER A 229 -11.49 1.43 -6.59
C SER A 229 -10.87 2.55 -7.42
N PHE A 230 -11.13 2.54 -8.73
CA PHE A 230 -10.61 3.51 -9.68
C PHE A 230 -11.69 4.55 -9.96
N GLY A 231 -11.50 5.78 -9.47
CA GLY A 231 -12.36 6.94 -9.75
C GLY A 231 -13.81 6.71 -9.41
#